data_AF-A0AAU9XZH7-F1
#
_entry.id   AF-A0AAU9XZH7-F1
#
_cell.length_a   1.000
_cell.length_b   1.000
_cell.length_c   1.000
_cell.angle_alpha   90.00
_cell.angle_beta   90.00
_cell.angle_gamma   90.00
#
_symmetry.space_group_name_H-M   'P 1'
#
loop_
_entity.id
_entity.type
_entity.pdbx_description
1 polymer ?
#
loop_
_entity_poly.entity_id
_entity_poly.type
_entity_poly.pdbx_seq_one_letter_code
_entity_poly.pdbx_strand_id
1 'polypeptide(L)'
;LRQINYSNDVTSVESLYVLRQSAYLAATGAAGGLYGCNLDSVNVERLLRNSSDSCKEIKRLYGYEGNIVFTDNKDQKVKTFNPSSATVETLVGTGHEGTVDGTEESCSFTEVRQHYKMKETATISGPEGTVSSKTQESLVLLERGMEQLRDNVKNVNEDYLGDIDLCTLLTTQVENLHSVSHFKNETFTALQYAQDFGTISKESLKRTTKWGAKYFTLEKSYYPVPKSSVELRDLDLMKPPPAGNVDPNIEAAMKELVDRYRPVRQGR
;
A
#
# COMPACT_ATOMS: atom_id res chain seq x y z
N LEU A 1 9.91 -20.26 15.80
CA LEU A 1 10.40 -18.95 15.28
C LEU A 1 11.73 -19.20 14.58
N ARG A 2 11.87 -18.85 13.30
CA ARG A 2 13.17 -18.91 12.60
C ARG A 2 13.92 -17.61 12.88
N GLN A 3 15.14 -17.72 13.38
CA GLN A 3 15.99 -16.57 13.68
C GLN A 3 16.86 -16.25 12.47
N ILE A 4 16.89 -14.98 12.06
CA ILE A 4 17.73 -14.48 10.97
C ILE A 4 18.99 -13.90 11.60
N ASN A 5 20.13 -14.53 11.35
CA ASN A 5 21.41 -14.07 11.89
C ASN A 5 22.07 -13.05 10.94
N TYR A 6 22.54 -11.95 11.48
CA TYR A 6 23.29 -10.91 10.77
C TYR A 6 24.54 -10.53 11.57
N SER A 7 25.45 -9.75 10.96
CA SER A 7 26.72 -9.39 11.60
C SER A 7 26.51 -8.71 12.97
N ASN A 8 27.36 -9.05 13.94
CA ASN A 8 27.38 -8.43 15.28
C ASN A 8 27.69 -6.91 15.22
N ASP A 9 28.24 -6.44 14.10
CA ASP A 9 28.54 -5.03 13.86
C ASP A 9 27.31 -4.21 13.39
N VAL A 10 26.15 -4.86 13.25
CA VAL A 10 24.85 -4.21 13.06
C VAL A 10 24.31 -3.79 14.42
N THR A 11 24.07 -2.49 14.58
CA THR A 11 23.55 -1.91 15.82
C THR A 11 22.03 -1.92 15.90
N SER A 12 21.35 -1.79 14.75
CA SER A 12 19.89 -1.77 14.69
C SER A 12 19.39 -2.15 13.30
N VAL A 13 18.18 -2.71 13.23
CA VAL A 13 17.42 -2.90 12.00
C VAL A 13 16.31 -1.85 11.97
N GLU A 14 16.34 -0.99 10.95
CA GLU A 14 15.47 0.18 10.83
C GLU A 14 14.19 -0.12 10.03
N SER A 15 14.27 -1.09 9.12
CA SER A 15 13.17 -1.42 8.22
C SER A 15 13.32 -2.84 7.68
N LEU A 16 12.18 -3.51 7.47
CA LEU A 16 12.07 -4.82 6.87
C LEU A 16 11.05 -4.75 5.73
N TYR A 17 11.37 -5.36 4.60
CA TYR A 17 10.43 -5.55 3.50
C TYR A 17 10.55 -6.96 2.94
N VAL A 18 9.42 -7.63 2.70
CA VAL A 18 9.41 -8.97 2.10
C VAL A 18 9.00 -8.85 0.64
N LEU A 19 9.84 -9.37 -0.25
CA LEU A 19 9.58 -9.43 -1.67
C LEU A 19 9.78 -10.86 -2.16
N ARG A 20 8.70 -11.49 -2.63
CA ARG A 20 8.70 -12.90 -3.08
C ARG A 20 9.21 -13.81 -1.95
N GLN A 21 10.27 -14.60 -2.20
CA GLN A 21 10.86 -15.54 -1.24
C GLN A 21 12.07 -14.96 -0.49
N SER A 22 12.22 -13.62 -0.49
CA SER A 22 13.33 -12.95 0.18
C SER A 22 12.83 -11.85 1.11
N ALA A 23 13.43 -11.78 2.30
CA ALA A 23 13.30 -10.67 3.22
C ALA A 23 14.49 -9.71 3.05
N TYR A 24 14.21 -8.41 3.01
CA TYR A 24 15.21 -7.36 2.90
C TYR A 24 15.21 -6.51 4.15
N LEU A 25 16.39 -6.23 4.70
CA LEU A 25 16.56 -5.49 5.95
C LEU A 25 17.44 -4.27 5.72
N ALA A 26 17.00 -3.11 6.19
CA ALA A 26 17.84 -1.93 6.31
C ALA A 26 18.49 -1.95 7.70
N ALA A 27 19.80 -2.07 7.74
CA ALA A 27 20.58 -2.15 8.97
C ALA A 27 21.45 -0.89 9.15
N THR A 28 21.64 -0.47 10.40
CA THR A 28 22.57 0.60 10.79
C THR A 28 23.70 0.03 11.65
N GLY A 29 24.76 0.82 11.84
CA GLY A 29 25.98 0.41 12.54
C GLY A 29 27.19 0.31 11.61
N ALA A 30 28.30 -0.22 12.11
CA ALA A 30 29.55 -0.34 11.35
C ALA A 30 29.42 -1.29 10.14
N ALA A 31 28.53 -2.29 10.24
CA ALA A 31 28.14 -3.16 9.13
C ALA A 31 26.81 -2.78 8.47
N GLY A 32 26.29 -1.57 8.69
CA GLY A 32 25.00 -1.12 8.13
C GLY A 32 24.92 -1.17 6.60
N GLY A 33 23.69 -1.21 6.08
CA GLY A 33 23.39 -1.34 4.67
C GLY A 33 22.11 -2.12 4.39
N LEU A 34 21.98 -2.59 3.14
CA LEU A 34 20.87 -3.44 2.71
C LEU A 34 21.28 -4.89 2.81
N TYR A 35 20.50 -5.68 3.54
CA TYR A 35 20.66 -7.12 3.62
C TYR A 35 19.52 -7.82 2.90
N GLY A 36 19.81 -8.93 2.24
CA GLY A 36 18.85 -9.86 1.68
C GLY A 36 18.94 -11.19 2.41
N CYS A 37 17.80 -11.77 2.76
CA CYS A 37 17.68 -13.06 3.39
C CYS A 37 16.75 -13.93 2.55
N ASN A 38 17.25 -15.05 2.03
CA ASN A 38 16.39 -16.03 1.39
C ASN A 38 15.59 -16.77 2.49
N LEU A 39 14.27 -16.77 2.40
CA LEU A 39 13.40 -17.29 3.46
C LEU A 39 13.42 -18.83 3.56
N ASP A 40 13.79 -19.52 2.49
CA ASP A 40 13.88 -20.98 2.45
C ASP A 40 15.16 -21.47 3.13
N SER A 41 16.31 -20.95 2.67
CA SER A 41 17.64 -21.32 3.17
C SER A 41 18.05 -20.58 4.44
N VAL A 42 17.37 -19.46 4.76
CA VAL A 42 17.71 -18.52 5.85
C VAL A 42 19.13 -17.95 5.67
N ASN A 43 19.66 -18.00 4.45
CA ASN A 43 20.96 -17.42 4.15
C ASN A 43 20.81 -15.90 4.04
N VAL A 44 21.67 -15.18 4.77
CA VAL A 44 21.69 -13.73 4.86
C VAL A 44 22.93 -13.19 4.19
N GLU A 45 22.73 -12.31 3.23
CA GLU A 45 23.79 -11.64 2.48
C GLU A 45 23.64 -10.12 2.63
N ARG A 46 24.77 -9.42 2.76
CA ARG A 46 24.78 -7.95 2.69
C ARG A 46 24.91 -7.53 1.23
N LEU A 47 23.83 -7.03 0.67
CA LEU A 47 23.71 -6.63 -0.73
C LEU A 47 24.28 -5.23 -0.99
N LEU A 48 24.06 -4.28 -0.08
CA LEU A 48 24.63 -2.93 -0.15
C LEU A 48 25.27 -2.58 1.19
N ARG A 49 26.36 -1.83 1.16
CA ARG A 49 27.05 -1.33 2.35
C ARG A 49 26.81 0.18 2.49
N ASN A 50 26.39 0.64 3.67
CA ASN A 50 26.34 2.06 3.96
C ASN A 50 27.74 2.70 3.84
N SER A 51 27.78 4.00 3.59
CA SER A 51 29.03 4.75 3.29
C SER A 51 29.76 4.25 2.03
N SER A 52 29.06 3.65 1.08
CA SER A 52 29.59 3.28 -0.25
C SER A 52 29.24 4.34 -1.30
N ASP A 53 29.66 4.12 -2.54
CA ASP A 53 29.25 4.97 -3.67
C ASP A 53 27.78 4.75 -4.03
N SER A 54 27.28 3.52 -3.88
CA SER A 54 25.89 3.18 -4.17
C SER A 54 24.92 3.73 -3.13
N CYS A 55 25.30 3.76 -1.85
CA CYS A 55 24.46 4.32 -0.79
C CYS A 55 25.25 4.88 0.40
N LYS A 56 24.77 5.99 0.98
CA LYS A 56 25.42 6.63 2.14
C LYS A 56 24.79 6.16 3.45
N GLU A 57 23.48 6.16 3.58
CA GLU A 57 22.78 5.66 4.77
C GLU A 57 21.34 5.21 4.46
N ILE A 58 21.15 3.90 4.34
CA ILE A 58 19.84 3.29 4.09
C ILE A 58 19.02 3.26 5.39
N LYS A 59 17.78 3.77 5.34
CA LYS A 59 16.87 3.79 6.50
C LYS A 59 15.55 3.06 6.31
N ARG A 60 14.83 3.31 5.21
CA ARG A 60 13.50 2.73 4.96
C ARG A 60 13.49 1.94 3.66
N LEU A 61 12.75 0.84 3.63
CA LEU A 61 12.58 -0.02 2.47
C LEU A 61 11.12 -0.07 2.01
N TYR A 62 10.91 -0.11 0.71
CA TYR A 62 9.61 -0.30 0.06
C TYR A 62 9.77 -1.17 -1.19
N GLY A 63 8.70 -1.83 -1.62
CA GLY A 63 8.69 -2.52 -2.91
C GLY A 63 8.07 -1.66 -4.00
N TYR A 64 8.71 -1.64 -5.17
CA TYR A 64 8.16 -1.02 -6.38
C TYR A 64 8.58 -1.80 -7.63
N GLU A 65 7.62 -2.28 -8.41
CA GLU A 65 7.86 -2.97 -9.69
C GLU A 65 8.90 -4.10 -9.63
N GLY A 66 8.98 -4.82 -8.50
CA GLY A 66 9.95 -5.91 -8.30
C GLY A 66 11.33 -5.47 -7.81
N ASN A 67 11.52 -4.17 -7.58
CA ASN A 67 12.72 -3.57 -6.99
C ASN A 67 12.48 -3.20 -5.52
N ILE A 68 13.59 -3.02 -4.80
CA ILE A 68 13.61 -2.47 -3.45
C ILE A 68 13.91 -0.98 -3.55
N VAL A 69 12.93 -0.14 -3.21
CA VAL A 69 13.13 1.29 -3.08
C VAL A 69 13.60 1.58 -1.67
N PHE A 70 14.61 2.44 -1.53
CA PHE A 70 15.12 2.82 -0.23
C PHE A 70 15.43 4.30 -0.10
N THR A 71 15.33 4.79 1.14
CA THR A 71 15.69 6.16 1.50
C THR A 71 17.17 6.21 1.89
N ASP A 72 17.94 7.02 1.18
CA ASP A 72 19.36 7.27 1.45
C ASP A 72 19.50 8.63 2.14
N ASN A 73 19.41 8.65 3.47
CA ASN A 73 19.23 9.89 4.22
C ASN A 73 20.47 10.79 4.16
N LYS A 74 21.68 10.22 4.12
CA LYS A 74 22.92 10.99 4.00
C LYS A 74 23.24 11.43 2.58
N ASP A 75 22.65 10.76 1.59
CA ASP A 75 22.76 11.18 0.18
C ASP A 75 21.56 12.02 -0.27
N GLN A 76 20.58 12.26 0.62
CA GLN A 76 19.35 13.02 0.38
C GLN A 76 18.64 12.63 -0.92
N LYS A 77 18.60 11.32 -1.17
CA LYS A 77 18.05 10.71 -2.37
C LYS A 77 17.17 9.52 -2.01
N VAL A 78 16.21 9.24 -2.87
CA VAL A 78 15.52 7.96 -2.90
C VAL A 78 16.08 7.16 -4.06
N LYS A 79 16.47 5.92 -3.79
CA LYS A 79 17.11 5.05 -4.76
C LYS A 79 16.35 3.75 -4.88
N THR A 80 16.53 3.07 -5.99
CA THR A 80 16.04 1.70 -6.20
C THR A 80 17.22 0.75 -6.26
N PHE A 81 17.02 -0.45 -5.73
CA PHE A 81 17.92 -1.59 -5.86
C PHE A 81 17.15 -2.69 -6.58
N ASN A 82 17.68 -3.16 -7.70
CA ASN A 82 17.10 -4.29 -8.43
C ASN A 82 17.77 -5.59 -7.96
N PRO A 83 17.03 -6.50 -7.30
CA PRO A 83 17.63 -7.74 -6.80
C PRO A 83 18.10 -8.71 -7.89
N SER A 84 17.59 -8.57 -9.12
CA SER A 84 17.93 -9.47 -10.24
C SER A 84 19.22 -9.06 -10.93
N SER A 85 19.48 -7.75 -11.06
CA SER A 85 20.68 -7.20 -11.70
C SER A 85 21.73 -6.69 -10.70
N ALA A 86 21.39 -6.61 -9.40
CA ALA A 86 22.20 -6.00 -8.35
C ALA A 86 22.57 -4.53 -8.64
N THR A 87 21.76 -3.81 -9.41
CA THR A 87 21.99 -2.41 -9.76
C THR A 87 21.28 -1.46 -8.83
N VAL A 88 21.88 -0.28 -8.61
CA VAL A 88 21.28 0.83 -7.84
C VAL A 88 21.10 2.02 -8.75
N GLU A 89 19.89 2.58 -8.75
CA GLU A 89 19.54 3.76 -9.54
C GLU A 89 18.92 4.83 -8.65
N THR A 90 19.19 6.10 -8.95
CA THR A 90 18.53 7.21 -8.27
C THR A 90 17.14 7.39 -8.84
N LEU A 91 16.13 7.35 -7.97
CA LEU A 91 14.75 7.57 -8.36
C LEU A 91 14.41 9.06 -8.30
N VAL A 92 14.75 9.72 -7.19
CA VAL A 92 14.49 11.15 -6.96
C VAL A 92 15.50 11.75 -5.98
N GLY A 93 15.74 13.05 -6.09
CA GLY A 93 16.54 13.84 -5.15
C GLY A 93 17.79 14.48 -5.77
N THR A 94 18.03 15.75 -5.47
CA THR A 94 19.23 16.50 -5.87
C THR A 94 20.50 16.01 -5.17
N GLY A 95 20.36 15.42 -3.97
CA GLY A 95 21.46 15.17 -3.05
C GLY A 95 21.91 16.40 -2.25
N HIS A 96 21.09 17.46 -2.27
CA HIS A 96 21.27 18.64 -1.43
C HIS A 96 20.10 18.79 -0.45
N GLU A 97 20.43 19.32 0.73
CA GLU A 97 19.48 19.41 1.83
C GLU A 97 18.50 20.51 1.48
N GLY A 98 17.22 20.19 1.45
CA GLY A 98 16.23 21.16 1.03
C GLY A 98 14.81 20.66 1.15
N THR A 99 13.88 21.57 0.89
CA THR A 99 12.43 21.32 0.89
C THR A 99 11.80 21.76 -0.44
N VAL A 100 12.64 21.84 -1.48
CA VAL A 100 12.24 22.31 -2.81
C VAL A 100 11.49 21.19 -3.51
N ASP A 101 10.25 21.49 -3.89
CA ASP A 101 9.44 20.62 -4.74
C ASP A 101 10.00 20.60 -6.16
N GLY A 102 9.90 19.44 -6.81
CA GLY A 102 10.38 19.23 -8.16
C GLY A 102 10.08 17.81 -8.64
N THR A 103 10.43 17.54 -9.88
CA THR A 103 10.38 16.19 -10.47
C THR A 103 11.77 15.56 -10.44
N GLU A 104 11.83 14.27 -10.09
CA GLU A 104 13.07 13.47 -10.19
C GLU A 104 14.26 14.13 -9.50
N GLU A 105 15.27 14.54 -10.27
CA GLU A 105 16.52 15.12 -9.77
C GLU A 105 16.38 16.56 -9.28
N SER A 106 15.25 17.24 -9.52
CA SER A 106 15.06 18.64 -9.13
C SER A 106 14.44 18.84 -7.74
N CYS A 107 13.92 17.77 -7.12
CA CYS A 107 13.40 17.83 -5.76
C CYS A 107 14.50 17.63 -4.71
N SER A 108 14.34 18.23 -3.53
CA SER A 108 15.31 18.11 -2.44
C SER A 108 14.65 17.67 -1.14
N PHE A 109 15.42 17.02 -0.28
CA PHE A 109 14.94 16.48 0.99
C PHE A 109 15.88 16.85 2.13
N THR A 110 15.33 17.41 3.20
CA THR A 110 16.06 17.63 4.46
C THR A 110 16.31 16.29 5.15
N GLU A 111 15.26 15.47 5.20
CA GLU A 111 15.33 14.10 5.65
C GLU A 111 14.17 13.31 5.02
N VAL A 112 14.48 12.19 4.37
CA VAL A 112 13.46 11.34 3.77
C VAL A 112 12.88 10.44 4.87
N ARG A 113 11.91 10.98 5.60
CA ARG A 113 11.17 10.25 6.64
C ARG A 113 9.84 9.75 6.10
N GLN A 114 9.45 8.56 6.58
CA GLN A 114 8.05 8.20 6.57
C GLN A 114 7.34 9.08 7.60
N HIS A 115 6.50 10.01 7.15
CA HIS A 115 5.70 10.86 8.03
C HIS A 115 4.49 10.07 8.57
N TYR A 116 4.70 9.18 9.53
CA TYR A 116 3.63 8.77 10.46
C TYR A 116 3.75 9.63 11.72
N LYS A 117 3.13 10.82 11.69
CA LYS A 117 2.87 11.61 12.90
C LYS A 117 1.44 11.34 13.37
N MET A 118 1.17 10.17 13.95
CA MET A 118 0.32 10.19 15.14
C MET A 118 1.26 10.47 16.30
N LYS A 119 1.32 11.75 16.73
CA LYS A 119 1.90 12.06 18.03
C LYS A 119 1.10 11.26 19.06
N GLU A 120 1.79 10.49 19.89
CA GLU A 120 1.23 9.87 21.11
C GLU A 120 0.64 10.92 22.08
N THR A 121 0.93 12.20 21.82
CA THR A 121 0.40 13.40 22.48
C THR A 121 -0.59 14.18 21.62
N ALA A 122 -1.22 13.57 20.61
CA ALA A 122 -2.32 14.22 19.90
C ALA A 122 -3.45 14.47 20.90
N THR A 123 -3.58 15.73 21.32
CA THR A 123 -4.70 16.19 22.14
C THR A 123 -5.98 15.86 21.40
N ILE A 124 -6.72 14.88 21.94
CA ILE A 124 -8.15 14.69 21.71
C ILE A 124 -8.80 16.04 22.01
N SER A 125 -9.07 16.79 20.94
CA SER A 125 -9.52 18.17 21.02
C SER A 125 -11.03 18.14 21.25
N GLY A 126 -11.41 18.17 22.52
CA GLY A 126 -12.77 18.39 22.99
C GLY A 126 -12.84 18.17 24.50
N PRO A 127 -13.51 19.06 25.28
CA PRO A 127 -14.04 18.67 26.58
C PRO A 127 -14.88 17.40 26.44
N GLU A 128 -14.98 16.58 27.50
CA GLU A 128 -15.91 15.44 27.52
C GLU A 128 -17.29 15.88 26.99
N GLY A 129 -17.71 15.31 25.85
CA GLY A 129 -18.99 15.63 25.21
C GLY A 129 -18.92 16.50 23.94
N THR A 130 -17.77 17.02 23.53
CA THR A 130 -17.65 17.79 22.27
C THR A 130 -16.82 17.04 21.22
N VAL A 131 -17.43 16.82 20.06
CA VAL A 131 -16.81 16.14 18.91
C VAL A 131 -15.61 16.96 18.39
N SER A 132 -14.48 16.29 18.12
CA SER A 132 -13.28 16.95 17.59
C SER A 132 -13.53 17.64 16.26
N SER A 133 -12.89 18.79 16.03
CA SER A 133 -12.92 19.52 14.74
C SER A 133 -12.63 18.62 13.55
N LYS A 134 -11.70 17.66 13.69
CA LYS A 134 -11.37 16.69 12.64
C LYS A 134 -12.51 15.72 12.35
N THR A 135 -13.23 15.30 13.39
CA THR A 135 -14.40 14.44 13.26
C THR A 135 -15.56 15.21 12.62
N GLN A 136 -15.74 16.48 12.98
CA GLN A 136 -16.73 17.35 12.33
C GLN A 136 -16.42 17.53 10.83
N GLU A 137 -15.17 17.84 10.47
CA GLU A 137 -14.74 17.92 9.07
C GLU A 137 -14.94 16.60 8.31
N SER A 138 -14.67 15.47 8.96
CA SER A 138 -14.88 14.14 8.37
C SER A 138 -16.37 13.86 8.13
N LEU A 139 -17.25 14.26 9.04
CA LEU A 139 -18.70 14.13 8.87
C LEU A 139 -19.23 15.00 7.71
N VAL A 140 -18.71 16.22 7.58
CA VAL A 140 -19.05 17.11 6.45
C VAL A 140 -18.60 16.51 5.11
N LEU A 141 -17.42 15.89 5.05
CA LEU A 141 -16.95 15.21 3.85
C LEU A 141 -17.81 13.99 3.50
N LEU A 142 -18.24 13.22 4.51
CA LEU A 142 -19.11 12.06 4.33
C LEU A 142 -20.48 12.48 3.79
N GLU A 143 -21.09 13.51 4.38
CA GLU A 143 -22.37 14.06 3.96
C GLU A 143 -22.30 14.51 2.49
N ARG A 144 -21.31 15.33 2.13
CA ARG A 144 -21.07 15.76 0.74
C ARG A 144 -20.87 14.58 -0.23
N GLY A 145 -20.14 13.55 0.20
CA GLY A 145 -19.94 12.34 -0.60
C GLY A 145 -21.25 11.58 -0.85
N MET A 146 -22.13 11.49 0.14
CA MET A 146 -23.45 10.87 -0.01
C MET A 146 -24.35 11.67 -0.94
N GLU A 147 -24.33 13.01 -0.84
CA GLU A 147 -25.08 13.88 -1.75
C GLU A 147 -24.62 13.69 -3.19
N GLN A 148 -23.31 13.69 -3.42
CA GLN A 148 -22.75 13.47 -4.75
C GLN A 148 -23.08 12.07 -5.29
N LEU A 149 -23.06 11.03 -4.43
CA LEU A 149 -23.46 9.69 -4.84
C LEU A 149 -24.93 9.64 -5.25
N ARG A 150 -25.81 10.30 -4.48
CA ARG A 150 -27.23 10.44 -4.81
C ARG A 150 -27.43 11.12 -6.16
N ASP A 151 -26.73 12.22 -6.41
CA ASP A 151 -26.83 12.95 -7.69
C ASP A 151 -26.30 12.09 -8.86
N ASN A 152 -25.23 11.32 -8.65
CA ASN A 152 -24.72 10.39 -9.66
C ASN A 152 -25.73 9.28 -9.97
N VAL A 153 -26.36 8.69 -8.95
CA VAL A 153 -27.44 7.70 -9.16
C VAL A 153 -28.60 8.33 -9.91
N LYS A 154 -29.01 9.54 -9.51
CA LYS A 154 -30.06 10.30 -10.18
C LYS A 154 -29.80 10.45 -11.67
N ASN A 155 -28.56 10.81 -12.03
CA ASN A 155 -28.15 11.01 -13.42
C ASN A 155 -28.13 9.73 -14.24
N VAL A 156 -27.95 8.56 -13.61
CA VAL A 156 -27.96 7.26 -14.29
C VAL A 156 -29.38 6.72 -14.39
N ASN A 157 -30.14 6.75 -13.29
CA ASN A 157 -31.53 6.32 -13.22
C ASN A 157 -32.22 6.96 -12.00
N GLU A 158 -33.11 7.92 -12.25
CA GLU A 158 -33.84 8.64 -11.20
C GLU A 158 -34.81 7.73 -10.44
N ASP A 159 -35.44 6.76 -11.10
CA ASP A 159 -36.41 5.85 -10.47
C ASP A 159 -35.74 4.96 -9.41
N TYR A 160 -34.44 4.68 -9.57
CA TYR A 160 -33.67 3.85 -8.65
C TYR A 160 -33.33 4.56 -7.33
N LEU A 161 -33.50 5.89 -7.24
CA LEU A 161 -33.27 6.62 -5.99
C LEU A 161 -34.24 6.22 -4.88
N GLY A 162 -35.47 5.83 -5.23
CA GLY A 162 -36.46 5.36 -4.26
C GLY A 162 -36.11 4.00 -3.66
N ASP A 163 -35.27 3.22 -4.36
CA ASP A 163 -34.90 1.86 -3.98
C ASP A 163 -33.55 1.78 -3.24
N ILE A 164 -32.74 2.86 -3.26
CA ILE A 164 -31.46 2.90 -2.55
C ILE A 164 -31.64 3.52 -1.16
N ASP A 165 -31.51 2.69 -0.13
CA ASP A 165 -31.20 3.18 1.21
C ASP A 165 -29.69 3.39 1.39
N LEU A 166 -29.27 4.66 1.34
CA LEU A 166 -27.88 5.07 1.52
C LEU A 166 -27.32 4.71 2.91
N CYS A 167 -28.17 4.63 3.95
CA CYS A 167 -27.74 4.23 5.29
C CYS A 167 -27.39 2.73 5.30
N THR A 168 -28.22 1.90 4.67
CA THR A 168 -27.94 0.47 4.49
C THR A 168 -26.68 0.26 3.65
N LEU A 169 -26.46 1.06 2.60
CA LEU A 169 -25.24 0.98 1.80
C LEU A 169 -23.98 1.30 2.62
N LEU A 170 -24.00 2.38 3.41
CA LEU A 170 -22.89 2.73 4.29
C LEU A 170 -22.64 1.67 5.36
N THR A 171 -23.70 1.14 5.95
CA THR A 171 -23.61 0.07 6.95
C THR A 171 -22.95 -1.16 6.34
N THR A 172 -23.37 -1.56 5.14
CA THR A 172 -22.77 -2.69 4.41
C THR A 172 -21.28 -2.45 4.14
N GLN A 173 -20.87 -1.23 3.79
CA GLN A 173 -19.46 -0.91 3.59
C GLN A 173 -18.65 -0.99 4.90
N VAL A 174 -19.19 -0.44 5.99
CA VAL A 174 -18.55 -0.49 7.31
C VAL A 174 -18.41 -1.93 7.81
N GLU A 175 -19.47 -2.73 7.68
CA GLU A 175 -19.46 -4.15 8.04
C GLU A 175 -18.42 -4.93 7.22
N ASN A 176 -18.33 -4.67 5.91
CA ASN A 176 -17.32 -5.27 5.05
C ASN A 176 -15.91 -4.93 5.52
N LEU A 177 -15.62 -3.65 5.78
CA LEU A 177 -14.30 -3.23 6.31
C LEU A 177 -14.00 -3.87 7.67
N HIS A 178 -15.01 -3.93 8.55
CA HIS A 178 -14.89 -4.52 9.87
C HIS A 178 -14.64 -6.03 9.80
N SER A 179 -15.35 -6.75 8.92
CA SER A 179 -15.18 -8.19 8.69
C SER A 179 -13.77 -8.53 8.21
N VAL A 180 -13.17 -7.69 7.35
CA VAL A 180 -11.80 -7.88 6.87
C VAL A 180 -10.78 -7.67 8.00
N SER A 181 -11.08 -6.82 8.97
CA SER A 181 -10.25 -6.67 10.17
C SER A 181 -10.32 -7.91 11.06
N HIS A 182 -11.51 -8.45 11.30
CA HIS A 182 -11.71 -9.71 12.04
C HIS A 182 -11.07 -10.92 11.33
N PHE A 183 -11.06 -10.92 10.00
CA PHE A 183 -10.38 -11.96 9.23
C PHE A 183 -8.85 -11.94 9.46
N LYS A 184 -8.26 -10.76 9.66
CA LYS A 184 -6.83 -10.62 9.94
C LYS A 184 -6.48 -10.93 11.40
N ASN A 185 -7.35 -10.53 12.33
CA ASN A 185 -7.14 -10.67 13.76
C ASN A 185 -8.46 -11.12 14.43
N GLU A 186 -8.46 -12.25 15.12
CA GLU A 186 -9.66 -12.78 15.82
C GLU A 186 -10.23 -11.80 16.85
N THR A 187 -9.37 -10.98 17.46
CA THR A 187 -9.75 -9.80 18.23
C THR A 187 -8.75 -8.68 17.96
N PHE A 188 -9.19 -7.43 17.95
CA PHE A 188 -8.33 -6.26 17.73
C PHE A 188 -8.70 -5.11 18.65
N THR A 189 -7.69 -4.34 19.05
CA THR A 189 -7.90 -3.09 19.77
C THR A 189 -8.34 -1.99 18.80
N ALA A 190 -8.98 -0.93 19.31
CA ALA A 190 -9.34 0.23 18.51
C ALA A 190 -8.12 0.85 17.79
N LEU A 191 -6.94 0.80 18.41
CA LEU A 191 -5.69 1.27 17.81
C LEU A 191 -5.24 0.38 16.64
N GLN A 192 -5.32 -0.94 16.81
CA GLN A 192 -4.98 -1.89 15.75
C GLN A 192 -5.93 -1.74 14.56
N TYR A 193 -7.23 -1.58 14.82
CA TYR A 193 -8.22 -1.28 13.79
C TYR A 193 -7.87 0.01 13.04
N ALA A 194 -7.54 1.09 13.75
CA ALA A 194 -7.18 2.37 13.14
C ALA A 194 -5.90 2.28 12.28
N GLN A 195 -4.91 1.51 12.73
CA GLN A 195 -3.68 1.26 11.97
C GLN A 195 -3.96 0.48 10.68
N ASP A 196 -4.83 -0.53 10.74
CA ASP A 196 -5.15 -1.39 9.60
C ASP A 196 -6.20 -0.80 8.65
N PHE A 197 -7.02 0.15 9.12
CA PHE A 197 -8.17 0.69 8.40
C PHE A 197 -7.82 1.25 7.02
N GLY A 198 -6.71 2.02 6.92
CA GLY A 198 -6.27 2.59 5.65
C GLY A 198 -5.90 1.53 4.62
N THR A 199 -5.18 0.49 5.05
CA THR A 199 -4.82 -0.65 4.18
C THR A 199 -6.04 -1.46 3.79
N ILE A 200 -6.95 -1.73 4.73
CA ILE A 200 -8.18 -2.49 4.48
C ILE A 200 -9.08 -1.75 3.47
N SER A 201 -9.25 -0.43 3.66
CA SER A 201 -10.05 0.41 2.75
C SER A 201 -9.46 0.42 1.35
N LYS A 202 -8.14 0.58 1.24
CA LYS A 202 -7.42 0.55 -0.04
C LYS A 202 -7.57 -0.79 -0.76
N GLU A 203 -7.37 -1.90 -0.06
CA GLU A 203 -7.49 -3.24 -0.66
C GLU A 203 -8.94 -3.60 -1.01
N SER A 204 -9.91 -3.18 -0.21
CA SER A 204 -11.34 -3.38 -0.49
C SER A 204 -11.79 -2.62 -1.74
N LEU A 205 -11.31 -1.38 -1.89
CA LEU A 205 -11.56 -0.59 -3.09
C LEU A 205 -10.94 -1.24 -4.34
N LYS A 206 -9.69 -1.71 -4.26
CA LYS A 206 -9.01 -2.42 -5.36
C LYS A 206 -9.73 -3.69 -5.80
N ARG A 207 -10.31 -4.46 -4.85
CA ARG A 207 -11.05 -5.68 -5.17
C ARG A 207 -12.39 -5.39 -5.83
N THR A 208 -13.06 -4.32 -5.40
CA THR A 208 -14.40 -3.98 -5.87
C THR A 208 -14.37 -3.25 -7.21
N THR A 209 -13.35 -2.43 -7.43
CA THR A 209 -13.15 -1.71 -8.70
C THR A 209 -12.28 -2.56 -9.64
N LYS A 210 -12.77 -2.92 -10.83
CA LYS A 210 -11.93 -3.50 -11.90
C LYS A 210 -10.99 -2.46 -12.55
N TRP A 211 -10.58 -1.44 -11.80
CA TRP A 211 -9.86 -0.29 -12.31
C TRP A 211 -8.41 -0.32 -11.84
N GLY A 212 -7.48 -0.49 -12.77
CA GLY A 212 -6.06 -0.21 -12.55
C GLY A 212 -5.75 1.26 -12.84
N ALA A 213 -5.97 2.15 -11.86
CA ALA A 213 -5.50 3.53 -11.95
C ALA A 213 -4.39 3.77 -10.92
N LYS A 214 -3.24 4.27 -11.40
CA LYS A 214 -2.15 4.76 -10.56
C LYS A 214 -2.51 6.18 -10.12
N TYR A 215 -2.79 6.37 -8.83
CA TYR A 215 -2.95 7.69 -8.23
C TYR A 215 -1.84 7.93 -7.20
N PHE A 216 -1.09 9.01 -7.41
CA PHE A 216 -0.24 9.63 -6.39
C PHE A 216 -0.80 11.02 -6.14
N THR A 217 -1.22 11.30 -4.91
CA THR A 217 -1.74 12.62 -4.52
C THR A 217 -0.89 13.21 -3.40
N LEU A 218 -0.55 14.49 -3.54
CA LEU A 218 -0.07 15.36 -2.47
C LEU A 218 -1.16 15.57 -1.42
N GLU A 219 -0.80 15.92 -0.19
CA GLU A 219 -1.74 16.18 0.93
C GLU A 219 -2.69 17.37 0.65
N LYS A 220 -2.44 18.17 -0.39
CA LYS A 220 -3.24 19.34 -0.81
C LYS A 220 -3.71 19.32 -2.28
N SER A 221 -3.50 18.26 -3.03
CA SER A 221 -3.89 18.26 -4.47
C SER A 221 -5.38 17.99 -4.65
N TYR A 222 -6.14 19.05 -4.94
CA TYR A 222 -7.49 18.98 -5.51
C TYR A 222 -7.38 18.51 -6.97
N TYR A 223 -8.06 17.43 -7.35
CA TYR A 223 -8.10 17.02 -8.76
C TYR A 223 -8.88 18.07 -9.56
N PRO A 224 -8.34 18.61 -10.67
CA PRO A 224 -9.18 19.31 -11.63
C PRO A 224 -10.17 18.29 -12.20
N VAL A 225 -11.47 18.60 -12.10
CA VAL A 225 -12.53 17.81 -12.72
C VAL A 225 -12.21 17.67 -14.22
N PRO A 226 -12.11 16.44 -14.77
CA PRO A 226 -11.86 16.25 -16.19
C PRO A 226 -12.96 16.95 -17.00
N LYS A 227 -12.60 17.97 -17.78
CA LYS A 227 -13.57 18.71 -18.62
C LYS A 227 -13.93 17.98 -19.92
N SER A 228 -13.34 16.82 -20.19
CA SER A 228 -13.60 16.01 -21.37
C SER A 228 -13.91 14.57 -20.99
N SER A 229 -15.11 14.11 -21.34
CA SER A 229 -15.52 12.70 -21.31
C SER A 229 -15.12 12.01 -22.61
N VAL A 230 -14.50 10.83 -22.52
CA VAL A 230 -14.36 9.90 -23.65
C VAL A 230 -15.42 8.82 -23.50
N GLU A 231 -16.16 8.52 -24.56
CA GLU A 231 -17.16 7.47 -24.49
C GLU A 231 -16.49 6.10 -24.37
N LEU A 232 -17.09 5.21 -23.57
CA LEU A 232 -16.59 3.84 -23.33
C LEU A 232 -16.38 3.03 -24.63
N ARG A 233 -17.07 3.43 -25.72
CA ARG A 233 -16.99 2.82 -27.04
C ARG A 233 -15.70 3.13 -27.79
N ASP A 234 -15.02 4.22 -27.42
CA ASP A 234 -13.78 4.69 -28.04
C ASP A 234 -12.54 4.11 -27.32
N LEU A 235 -12.74 3.24 -26.34
CA LEU A 235 -11.65 2.52 -25.66
C LEU A 235 -11.35 1.21 -26.41
N ASP A 236 -10.12 1.08 -26.90
CA ASP A 236 -9.67 -0.14 -27.57
C ASP A 236 -9.67 -1.33 -26.59
N LEU A 237 -10.56 -2.29 -26.85
CA LEU A 237 -10.66 -3.53 -26.07
C LEU A 237 -9.66 -4.56 -26.57
N MET A 238 -8.77 -5.03 -25.70
CA MET A 238 -7.87 -6.15 -26.00
C MET A 238 -8.66 -7.43 -26.30
N LYS A 239 -8.31 -8.12 -27.39
CA LYS A 239 -8.97 -9.39 -27.76
C LYS A 239 -8.50 -10.55 -26.88
N PRO A 240 -9.42 -11.42 -26.40
CA PRO A 240 -9.06 -12.60 -25.62
C PRO A 240 -8.17 -13.56 -26.42
N PRO A 241 -7.24 -14.29 -25.77
CA PRO A 241 -6.49 -15.36 -26.41
C PRO A 241 -7.42 -16.49 -26.89
N PRO A 242 -7.09 -17.18 -28.00
CA PRO A 242 -7.89 -18.29 -28.49
C PRO A 242 -7.85 -19.48 -27.52
N ALA A 243 -9.00 -20.11 -27.30
CA ALA A 243 -9.14 -21.24 -26.39
C ALA A 243 -8.42 -22.48 -26.95
N GLY A 244 -7.44 -22.98 -26.20
CA GLY A 244 -6.84 -24.29 -26.44
C GLY A 244 -7.56 -25.37 -25.64
N ASN A 245 -7.73 -26.56 -26.23
CA ASN A 245 -8.23 -27.71 -25.50
C ASN A 245 -7.22 -28.12 -24.44
N VAL A 246 -7.66 -28.15 -23.18
CA VAL A 246 -6.82 -28.53 -22.04
C VAL A 246 -6.64 -30.05 -22.06
N ASP A 247 -5.41 -30.51 -21.85
CA ASP A 247 -5.08 -31.93 -21.75
C ASP A 247 -5.89 -32.57 -20.60
N PRO A 248 -6.55 -33.73 -20.81
CA PRO A 248 -7.39 -34.37 -19.80
C PRO A 248 -6.66 -34.67 -18.49
N ASN A 249 -5.34 -34.91 -18.52
CA ASN A 249 -4.54 -35.13 -17.30
C ASN A 249 -4.28 -33.82 -16.55
N ILE A 250 -4.12 -32.70 -17.27
CA ILE A 250 -4.02 -31.37 -16.66
C ILE A 250 -5.38 -30.98 -16.08
N GLU A 251 -6.47 -31.28 -16.78
CA GLU A 251 -7.83 -31.03 -16.28
C GLU A 251 -8.13 -31.87 -15.03
N ALA A 252 -7.72 -33.14 -15.01
CA ALA A 252 -7.86 -34.02 -13.85
C ALA A 252 -7.01 -33.53 -12.66
N ALA A 253 -5.75 -33.14 -12.89
CA ALA A 253 -4.87 -32.59 -11.86
C ALA A 253 -5.39 -31.25 -11.32
N MET A 254 -5.98 -30.40 -12.18
CA MET A 254 -6.62 -29.15 -11.77
C MET A 254 -7.89 -29.41 -10.96
N LYS A 255 -8.73 -30.38 -11.34
CA LYS A 255 -9.89 -30.81 -10.55
C LYS A 255 -9.47 -31.37 -9.19
N GLU A 256 -8.41 -32.17 -9.14
CA GLU A 256 -7.85 -32.68 -7.90
C GLU A 256 -7.29 -31.56 -7.02
N LEU A 257 -6.61 -30.57 -7.59
CA LEU A 257 -6.14 -29.38 -6.86
C LEU A 257 -7.31 -28.57 -6.30
N VAL A 258 -8.35 -28.36 -7.12
CA VAL A 258 -9.53 -27.59 -6.71
C VAL A 258 -10.28 -28.31 -5.59
N ASP A 259 -10.42 -29.63 -5.62
CA ASP A 259 -11.06 -30.37 -4.53
C ASP A 259 -10.18 -30.46 -3.28
N ARG A 260 -8.85 -30.47 -3.41
CA ARG A 260 -7.89 -30.45 -2.28
C ARG A 260 -7.86 -29.10 -1.56
N TYR A 261 -8.14 -28.02 -2.27
CA TYR A 261 -8.24 -26.67 -1.71
C TYR A 261 -9.69 -26.16 -1.61
N ARG A 262 -10.68 -27.02 -1.86
CA ARG A 262 -12.09 -26.65 -1.68
C ARG A 262 -12.30 -26.39 -0.18
N PRO A 263 -12.67 -25.17 0.24
CA PRO A 263 -12.80 -24.86 1.65
C PRO A 263 -13.87 -25.76 2.28
N VAL A 264 -13.50 -26.48 3.35
CA VAL A 264 -14.46 -27.27 4.12
C VAL A 264 -15.45 -26.29 4.72
N ARG A 265 -16.68 -26.24 4.18
CA ARG A 265 -17.78 -25.62 4.89
C ARG A 265 -18.08 -26.49 6.09
N GLN A 266 -17.59 -26.09 7.27
CA GLN A 266 -18.11 -26.66 8.52
C GLN A 266 -19.58 -26.27 8.61
N GLY A 267 -20.46 -27.25 8.35
CA GLY A 267 -21.86 -27.16 8.74
C GLY A 267 -21.97 -27.24 10.27
N ARG A 268 -23.00 -26.57 10.78
CA ARG A 268 -23.46 -26.53 12.18
C ARG A 268 -23.29 -27.84 12.95
#